data_AF-A0A2N4S9P3-F1
#
_entry.id   AF-A0A2N4S9P3-F1
#
_cell.length_a   1.000
_cell.length_b   1.000
_cell.length_c   1.000
_cell.angle_alpha   90.00
_cell.angle_beta   90.00
_cell.angle_gamma   90.00
#
_symmetry.space_group_name_H-M   'P 1'
#
loop_
_entity.id
_entity.type
_entity.pdbx_description
1 polymer ?
#
loop_
_entity_poly.entity_id
_entity_poly.type
_entity_poly.pdbx_seq_one_letter_code
_entity_poly.pdbx_strand_id
1 'polypeptide(L)' 'MKKIVAYLKDAYTELVYKVSWPSREELTSSTIIVMIASLIIALIVFGLDSLFEWILKILYGI' A
#
# COMPACT_ATOMS: atom_id res chain seq x y z
N MET A 1 -30.79 20.20 1.98
CA MET A 1 -30.52 18.77 1.73
C MET A 1 -30.36 18.44 0.25
N LYS A 2 -31.31 18.73 -0.65
CA LYS A 2 -31.18 18.46 -2.12
C LYS A 2 -29.94 19.08 -2.79
N LYS A 3 -29.50 20.27 -2.35
CA LYS A 3 -28.29 20.93 -2.87
C LYS A 3 -26.98 20.19 -2.56
N ILE A 4 -26.85 19.57 -1.38
CA ILE A 4 -25.65 18.83 -0.97
C ILE A 4 -25.52 17.53 -1.78
N VAL A 5 -26.65 16.84 -1.98
CA VAL A 5 -26.70 15.61 -2.79
C VAL A 5 -26.34 15.91 -4.25
N ALA A 6 -26.82 17.02 -4.81
CA ALA A 6 -26.44 17.47 -6.15
C ALA A 6 -24.94 17.80 -6.24
N TYR A 7 -24.40 18.54 -5.26
CA TYR A 7 -22.97 18.87 -5.20
C TYR A 7 -22.06 17.64 -5.16
N LEU A 8 -22.40 16.63 -4.36
CA LEU A 8 -21.65 15.38 -4.29
C LEU A 8 -21.72 14.59 -5.60
N LYS A 9 -22.87 14.65 -6.29
CA LYS A 9 -23.06 14.00 -7.59
C LYS A 9 -22.25 14.69 -8.69
N ASP A 10 -22.20 16.01 -8.70
CA ASP A 10 -21.41 16.78 -9.66
C ASP A 10 -19.90 16.60 -9.39
N ALA A 11 -19.48 16.59 -8.13
CA ALA A 11 -18.10 16.32 -7.73
C ALA A 11 -17.64 14.89 -8.12
N TYR A 12 -18.49 13.88 -7.95
CA TYR A 12 -18.21 12.52 -8.41
C TYR A 12 -18.08 12.45 -9.93
N THR A 13 -18.97 13.15 -10.65
CA THR A 13 -18.94 13.21 -12.12
C THR A 13 -17.65 13.90 -12.60
N GLU A 14 -17.22 14.99 -11.96
CA GLU A 14 -15.97 15.65 -12.31
C GLU A 14 -14.73 14.79 -12.02
N LEU A 15 -14.70 14.12 -10.87
CA LEU A 15 -13.59 13.25 -10.45
C LEU A 15 -13.45 11.97 -11.27
N VAL A 16 -14.53 11.50 -11.90
CA VAL A 16 -14.50 10.27 -12.72
C VAL A 16 -14.28 10.58 -14.19
N TYR A 17 -14.86 11.67 -14.73
CA TYR A 17 -14.86 11.93 -16.17
C TYR A 17 -13.85 13.01 -16.62
N LYS A 18 -13.35 13.85 -15.71
CA LYS A 18 -12.48 14.99 -16.04
C LYS A 18 -11.04 14.83 -15.56
N VAL A 19 -10.73 13.68 -14.98
CA VAL A 19 -9.41 13.35 -14.44
C VAL A 19 -8.92 12.10 -15.13
N SER A 20 -7.63 12.07 -15.45
CA SER A 20 -6.95 10.99 -16.14
C SER A 20 -6.77 9.76 -15.25
N TRP A 21 -7.86 9.24 -14.66
CA TRP A 21 -7.81 7.99 -13.91
C TRP A 21 -7.30 6.90 -14.85
N PRO A 22 -6.18 6.24 -14.50
CA PRO A 22 -5.66 5.12 -15.28
C PRO A 22 -6.72 4.01 -15.39
N SER A 23 -6.64 3.21 -16.44
CA SER A 23 -7.52 2.05 -16.58
C SER A 23 -7.33 1.10 -15.38
N ARG A 24 -8.39 0.36 -15.00
CA ARG A 24 -8.34 -0.56 -13.84
C ARG A 24 -7.22 -1.61 -13.95
N GLU A 25 -6.83 -1.92 -15.18
CA GLU A 25 -5.75 -2.83 -15.53
C GLU A 25 -4.37 -2.24 -15.19
N GLU A 26 -4.12 -0.97 -15.50
CA GLU A 26 -2.85 -0.28 -15.19
C GLU A 26 -2.62 -0.09 -13.68
N LEU A 27 -3.71 0.19 -12.95
CA LEU A 27 -3.68 0.30 -11.49
C LEU A 27 -3.31 -1.03 -10.84
N THR A 28 -3.87 -2.12 -11.37
CA THR A 28 -3.62 -3.47 -10.85
C THR A 28 -2.17 -3.88 -11.15
N SER A 29 -1.67 -3.58 -12.35
CA SER A 29 -0.26 -3.80 -12.71
C SER A 29 0.69 -3.08 -11.74
N SER A 30 0.44 -1.80 -11.47
CA SER A 30 1.26 -1.00 -10.54
C SER A 30 1.16 -1.51 -9.10
N THR A 31 -0.02 -1.97 -8.68
CA THR A 31 -0.24 -2.52 -7.33
C THR A 31 0.50 -3.83 -7.11
N ILE A 32 0.57 -4.71 -8.11
CA ILE A 32 1.29 -5.99 -8.01
C ILE A 32 2.78 -5.77 -7.76
N ILE A 33 3.39 -4.78 -8.42
CA ILE A 33 4.80 -4.44 -8.22
C ILE A 33 5.04 -4.01 -6.77
N VAL A 34 4.19 -3.11 -6.24
CA VAL A 34 4.29 -2.64 -4.86
C VAL A 34 4.05 -3.78 -3.86
N MET A 35 3.10 -4.67 -4.14
CA MET A 35 2.82 -5.84 -3.31
C MET A 35 4.05 -6.75 -3.20
N ILE A 36 4.71 -7.06 -4.32
CA ILE A 36 5.94 -7.85 -4.33
C ILE A 36 7.06 -7.14 -3.58
N ALA A 37 7.24 -5.83 -3.81
CA ALA A 37 8.23 -5.04 -3.08
C ALA A 37 8.00 -5.07 -1.56
N SER A 38 6.74 -4.96 -1.12
CA SER A 38 6.38 -5.03 0.30
C SER A 38 6.66 -6.41 0.91
N LEU A 39 6.46 -7.48 0.15
CA LEU A 39 6.76 -8.85 0.58
C LEU A 39 8.26 -9.07 0.77
N ILE A 40 9.08 -8.54 -0.13
CA ILE A 40 10.55 -8.59 -0.02
C ILE A 40 11.01 -7.85 1.23
N ILE A 41 10.49 -6.64 1.47
CA ILE A 41 10.84 -5.86 2.67
C ILE A 41 10.44 -6.63 3.94
N ALA A 42 9.26 -7.25 3.96
CA ALA A 42 8.81 -8.06 5.09
C ALA A 42 9.76 -9.22 5.39
N LEU A 43 10.25 -9.93 4.36
CA LEU A 43 11.23 -11.01 4.53
C LEU A 43 12.58 -10.51 5.06
N ILE A 44 13.04 -9.34 4.60
CA ILE A 44 14.29 -8.73 5.08
C ILE A 44 14.16 -8.38 6.56
N VAL A 45 13.07 -7.72 6.96
CA VAL A 45 12.81 -7.37 8.36
C VAL A 45 12.76 -8.63 9.22
N PHE A 46 12.04 -9.67 8.78
CA PHE A 46 11.99 -10.94 9.49
C PHE A 46 13.38 -11.58 9.69
N GLY A 47 14.23 -11.53 8.65
CA GLY A 47 15.61 -12.01 8.74
C GLY A 47 16.45 -11.20 9.72
N LEU A 48 16.32 -9.88 9.71
CA LEU A 48 17.00 -8.99 10.65
C LEU A 48 16.54 -9.21 12.08
N ASP A 49 15.24 -9.33 12.32
CA ASP A 49 14.68 -9.59 13.65
C ASP A 49 15.22 -10.91 14.23
N SER A 50 15.24 -11.96 13.41
CA SER A 50 15.78 -13.28 13.78
C SER A 50 17.29 -13.23 14.07
N LEU A 51 18.04 -12.46 13.27
CA LEU A 51 19.47 -12.27 13.45
C LEU A 51 19.78 -11.51 14.74
N PHE A 52 19.05 -10.43 15.01
CA PHE A 52 19.19 -9.68 16.25
C PHE A 52 18.81 -10.53 17.46
N GLU A 53 17.74 -11.31 17.40
CA GLU A 53 17.39 -12.24 18.48
C GLU A 53 18.52 -13.23 18.76
N TRP A 54 19.12 -13.81 17.71
CA TRP A 54 20.24 -14.74 17.85
C TRP A 54 21.48 -14.08 18.46
N ILE A 55 21.85 -12.89 17.99
CA ILE A 55 22.99 -12.12 18.53
C ILE A 55 22.76 -11.76 20.00
N LEU A 56 21.56 -11.29 20.34
CA LEU A 56 21.23 -10.92 21.71
C LEU A 56 21.23 -12.14 22.64
N LYS A 57 20.74 -13.30 22.21
CA LYS A 57 20.83 -14.55 22.98
C LYS A 57 22.28 -14.90 23.33
N ILE A 58 23.19 -14.81 22.35
CA ILE A 58 24.62 -15.06 22.56
C ILE A 58 25.25 -14.05 23.51
N LEU A 59 24.95 -12.76 23.33
CA LEU A 59 25.55 -11.69 24.14
C LEU A 59 25.04 -11.66 25.58
N TYR A 60 23.74 -11.87 25.79
CA TYR A 60 23.16 -11.95 27.14
C TYR A 60 23.47 -13.28 27.85
N GLY A 61 24.15 -14.22 27.18
CA GLY A 61 24.74 -15.40 27.83
C GLY A 61 23.71 -16.39 28.35
N ILE A 62 22.65 -16.64 27.57
CA ILE A 62 21.84 -17.88 27.69
C ILE A 62 22.41 -18.92 26.74
#